data_AF-A0A0R3LYR8-F1
#
_entry.id   AF-A0A0R3LYR8-F1
#
_cell.length_a   1.000
_cell.length_b   1.000
_cell.length_c   1.000
_cell.angle_alpha   90.00
_cell.angle_beta   90.00
_cell.angle_gamma   90.00
#
_symmetry.space_group_name_H-M   'P 1'
#
loop_
_entity.id
_entity.type
_entity.pdbx_description
1 polymer ?
#
loop_
_entity_poly.entity_id
_entity_poly.type
_entity_poly.pdbx_seq_one_letter_code
_entity_poly.pdbx_strand_id
1 'polypeptide(L)'
;MTNADWSGPDNGQATLTITVPEAGRMVGLSRNASYAAAQRGEIPVLRFGALLRVPVAAWLRKIEQPETIAEGPAKVAPIKIGKRK
;
A
#
# COMPACT_ATOMS: atom_id res chain seq x y z
N MET A 1 22.32 7.63 6.68
CA MET A 1 21.27 6.96 7.50
C MET A 1 20.11 6.61 6.58
N THR A 2 20.19 5.47 5.88
CA THR A 2 19.13 5.00 4.99
C THR A 2 18.57 3.71 5.59
N ASN A 3 17.62 3.85 6.51
CA ASN A 3 16.89 2.71 7.06
C ASN A 3 15.88 2.22 6.03
N ALA A 4 16.27 1.32 5.12
CA ALA A 4 15.37 0.39 4.40
C ALA A 4 16.10 -0.44 3.33
N ASP A 5 17.18 -1.16 3.67
CA ASP A 5 17.65 -2.28 2.83
C ASP A 5 17.38 -3.60 3.58
N TRP A 6 16.14 -3.77 4.02
CA TRP A 6 15.64 -5.11 4.38
C TRP A 6 15.13 -5.71 3.07
N SER A 7 16.03 -6.30 2.29
CA SER A 7 15.65 -7.29 1.30
C SER A 7 14.98 -8.42 2.06
N GLY A 8 13.66 -8.51 1.96
CA GLY A 8 12.88 -9.62 2.52
C GLY A 8 13.39 -10.96 1.96
N PRO A 9 13.01 -12.09 2.58
CA PRO A 9 13.68 -13.37 2.36
C PRO A 9 13.76 -13.74 0.87
N ASP A 10 14.98 -13.66 0.34
CA ASP A 10 15.44 -14.00 -1.00
C ASP A 10 15.46 -15.52 -1.23
N ASN A 11 14.40 -16.20 -0.78
CA ASN A 11 14.34 -17.66 -0.70
C ASN A 11 13.36 -18.27 -1.70
N GLY A 12 13.06 -17.65 -2.85
CA GLY A 12 12.20 -18.25 -3.90
C GLY A 12 10.81 -18.73 -3.45
N GLN A 13 10.39 -18.39 -2.23
CA GLN A 13 9.15 -18.80 -1.60
C GLN A 13 8.22 -17.60 -1.63
N ALA A 14 7.01 -17.80 -2.17
CA ALA A 14 5.97 -16.79 -2.18
C ALA A 14 5.71 -16.31 -0.75
N THR A 15 6.23 -15.14 -0.39
CA THR A 15 6.01 -14.59 0.94
C THR A 15 4.52 -14.26 1.05
N LEU A 16 3.81 -14.92 1.97
CA LEU A 16 2.37 -14.74 2.16
C LEU A 16 1.99 -13.31 2.58
N THR A 17 2.96 -12.53 3.07
CA THR A 17 2.79 -11.15 3.52
C THR A 17 3.86 -10.21 2.97
N ILE A 18 3.44 -9.05 2.47
CA ILE A 18 4.30 -7.96 2.01
C ILE A 18 4.27 -6.78 3.00
N THR A 19 5.16 -5.81 2.82
CA THR A 19 5.14 -4.58 3.62
C THR A 19 4.06 -3.61 3.11
N VAL A 20 3.62 -2.69 3.98
CA VAL A 20 2.68 -1.61 3.62
C VAL A 20 3.14 -0.78 2.41
N PRO A 21 4.41 -0.29 2.34
CA PRO A 21 4.86 0.46 1.18
C PRO A 21 4.90 -0.37 -0.11
N GLU A 22 5.20 -1.67 -0.05
CA GLU A 22 5.15 -2.55 -1.23
C GLU A 22 3.72 -2.72 -1.74
N ALA A 23 2.76 -2.97 -0.85
CA ALA A 23 1.34 -3.05 -1.21
C ALA A 23 0.85 -1.77 -1.90
N GLY A 24 1.24 -0.62 -1.35
CA GLY A 24 0.90 0.67 -1.97
C GLY A 24 1.57 0.89 -3.33
N ARG A 25 2.81 0.43 -3.53
CA ARG A 25 3.47 0.50 -4.84
C ARG A 25 2.71 -0.27 -5.91
N MET A 26 2.10 -1.41 -5.58
CA MET A 26 1.30 -2.20 -6.53
C MET A 26 0.09 -1.43 -7.08
N VAL A 27 -0.41 -0.43 -6.33
CA VAL A 27 -1.55 0.41 -6.72
C VAL A 27 -1.14 1.86 -7.04
N GLY A 28 0.17 2.14 -7.15
CA GLY A 28 0.68 3.47 -7.50
C GLY A 28 0.76 4.50 -6.36
N LEU A 29 0.68 4.07 -5.09
CA LEU A 29 0.81 4.96 -3.92
C LEU A 29 2.28 5.19 -3.52
N SER A 30 2.55 6.42 -3.06
CA SER A 30 3.81 6.75 -2.39
C SER A 30 3.87 6.13 -0.99
N ARG A 31 5.08 5.96 -0.41
CA ARG A 31 5.26 5.37 0.93
C ARG A 31 4.34 5.98 1.99
N ASN A 32 4.21 7.30 2.04
CA ASN A 32 3.36 7.99 3.02
C ASN A 32 1.87 7.73 2.75
N ALA A 33 1.47 7.74 1.48
CA ALA A 33 0.11 7.42 1.09
C ALA A 33 -0.25 5.96 1.39
N SER A 34 0.70 5.03 1.28
CA SER A 34 0.51 3.63 1.69
C SER A 34 0.22 3.51 3.18
N TYR A 35 0.98 4.20 4.04
CA TYR A 35 0.71 4.19 5.48
C TYR A 35 -0.62 4.88 5.83
N ALA A 36 -0.97 5.96 5.13
CA ALA A 36 -2.26 6.63 5.31
C ALA A 36 -3.43 5.70 4.92
N ALA A 37 -3.32 5.00 3.79
CA ALA A 37 -4.32 4.02 3.35
C ALA A 37 -4.42 2.81 4.29
N ALA A 38 -3.29 2.38 4.88
CA ALA A 38 -3.30 1.36 5.93
C ALA A 38 -4.00 1.84 7.21
N GLN A 39 -3.79 3.09 7.64
CA GLN A 39 -4.50 3.67 8.79
C GLN A 39 -6.01 3.81 8.54
N ARG A 40 -6.41 4.08 7.29
CA ARG A 40 -7.82 4.17 6.88
C ARG A 40 -8.51 2.81 6.76
N GLY A 41 -7.77 1.70 6.80
CA GLY A 41 -8.29 0.36 6.52
C GLY A 41 -8.54 0.08 5.04
N GLU A 42 -8.07 0.95 4.15
CA GLU A 42 -8.12 0.73 2.70
C GLU A 42 -7.17 -0.40 2.31
N ILE A 43 -5.98 -0.45 2.92
CA ILE A 43 -5.05 -1.57 2.78
C ILE A 43 -5.29 -2.57 3.92
N PRO A 44 -5.57 -3.86 3.61
CA PRO A 44 -5.74 -4.89 4.62
C PRO A 44 -4.40 -5.12 5.33
N VAL A 45 -4.30 -4.71 6.59
CA VAL A 45 -3.08 -4.84 7.40
C VAL A 45 -3.29 -5.80 8.56
N LEU A 46 -2.34 -6.72 8.74
CA LEU A 46 -2.14 -7.53 9.92
C LEU A 46 -1.13 -6.83 10.83
N ARG A 47 -1.50 -6.68 12.10
CA ARG A 47 -0.65 -6.08 13.12
C ARG A 47 -0.13 -7.14 14.06
N PHE A 48 1.17 -7.39 14.00
CA PHE A 48 1.91 -8.24 14.93
C PHE A 48 2.68 -7.34 15.90
N GLY A 49 2.02 -6.88 16.96
CA GLY A 49 2.58 -5.91 17.90
C GLY A 49 2.93 -4.58 17.23
N ALA A 50 4.23 -4.31 17.08
CA ALA A 50 4.76 -3.13 16.37
C ALA A 50 4.95 -3.36 14.86
N LEU A 51 4.85 -4.61 14.39
CA LEU A 51 5.07 -4.97 12.99
C LEU A 51 3.76 -4.91 12.20
N LEU A 52 3.75 -4.16 11.10
CA LEU A 52 2.63 -4.08 10.16
C LEU A 52 2.96 -4.86 8.88
N ARG A 53 2.09 -5.79 8.50
CA ARG A 53 2.23 -6.62 7.31
C ARG A 53 0.93 -6.70 6.54
N VAL A 54 1.00 -6.77 5.22
CA VAL A 54 -0.16 -6.87 4.33
C VAL A 54 -0.20 -8.29 3.77
N PRO A 55 -1.24 -9.10 4.04
CA PRO A 55 -1.38 -10.41 3.44
C PRO A 55 -1.69 -10.29 1.96
N VAL A 56 -0.88 -10.96 1.13
CA VAL A 56 -0.95 -10.89 -0.33
C VAL A 56 -2.30 -11.40 -0.84
N ALA A 57 -2.80 -12.50 -0.28
CA ALA A 57 -4.09 -13.08 -0.66
C ALA A 57 -5.28 -12.13 -0.42
N ALA A 58 -5.30 -11.43 0.72
CA ALA A 58 -6.38 -10.47 1.00
C ALA A 58 -6.26 -9.22 0.12
N TRP A 59 -5.03 -8.80 -0.18
CA TRP A 59 -4.79 -7.66 -1.05
C TRP A 59 -5.23 -7.93 -2.49
N LEU A 60 -4.83 -9.06 -3.06
CA LEU A 60 -5.26 -9.51 -4.38
C LEU A 60 -6.78 -9.61 -4.47
N ARG A 61 -7.44 -10.24 -3.49
CA ARG A 61 -8.90 -10.35 -3.46
C ARG A 61 -9.60 -9.00 -3.46
N LYS A 62 -9.05 -8.01 -2.73
CA LYS A 62 -9.61 -6.65 -2.68
C LYS A 62 -9.42 -5.88 -4.00
N ILE A 63 -8.32 -6.14 -4.72
CA ILE A 63 -8.10 -5.58 -6.07
C ILE A 63 -9.00 -6.26 -7.11
N GLU A 64 -9.20 -7.57 -6.99
CA GLU A 64 -10.04 -8.36 -7.90
C GLU A 64 -11.53 -8.04 -7.76
N GLN A 65 -11.98 -7.74 -6.53
CA GLN A 65 -13.36 -7.38 -6.22
C GLN A 65 -13.41 -5.93 -5.74
N PRO A 66 -13.24 -4.93 -6.63
CA PRO A 66 -13.47 -3.56 -6.24
C PRO A 66 -14.94 -3.44 -5.83
N GLU A 67 -15.23 -3.11 -4.56
CA GLU A 67 -16.56 -2.67 -4.19
C GLU A 67 -16.94 -1.54 -5.16
N THR A 68 -17.98 -1.77 -5.97
CA THR A 68 -18.38 -0.81 -6.98
C THR A 68 -18.88 0.41 -6.25
N ILE A 69 -18.04 1.44 -6.16
CA ILE A 69 -18.44 2.74 -5.62
C ILE A 69 -19.41 3.29 -6.65
N ALA A 70 -20.71 3.07 -6.43
CA ALA A 70 -21.75 3.60 -7.29
C ALA A 70 -21.65 5.14 -7.24
N GLU A 71 -21.44 5.74 -8.42
CA GLU A 71 -21.55 7.18 -8.73
C GLU A 71 -20.49 8.08 -8.03
N GLY A 72 -19.41 8.57 -8.65
CA GLY A 72 -19.23 9.28 -9.92
C GLY A 72 -17.85 9.98 -9.90
N PRO A 73 -17.36 10.54 -11.02
CA PRO A 73 -15.92 10.71 -11.27
C PRO A 73 -15.31 12.01 -10.70
N ALA A 74 -13.98 12.01 -10.59
CA ALA A 74 -13.13 13.19 -10.73
C ALA A 74 -13.21 14.30 -9.65
N LYS A 75 -12.48 14.11 -8.55
CA LYS A 75 -11.83 15.25 -7.87
C LYS A 75 -10.50 14.89 -7.20
N VAL A 76 -9.63 14.17 -7.90
CA VAL A 76 -8.19 14.28 -7.58
C VAL A 76 -7.72 15.56 -8.24
N ALA A 77 -7.74 16.66 -7.49
CA ALA A 77 -7.20 17.92 -7.94
C ALA A 77 -5.75 17.70 -8.43
N PRO A 78 -5.30 18.36 -9.51
CA PRO A 78 -3.91 18.26 -9.92
C PRO A 78 -3.04 18.62 -8.72
N ILE A 79 -2.15 17.70 -8.33
CA ILE A 79 -1.17 17.95 -7.29
C ILE A 79 -0.33 19.12 -7.81
N LYS A 80 -0.55 20.32 -7.24
CA LYS A 80 0.31 21.48 -7.49
C LYS A 80 1.69 21.15 -6.94
N ILE A 81 2.55 20.60 -7.78
CA ILE A 81 4.00 20.58 -7.54
C ILE A 81 4.43 22.04 -7.65
N GLY A 82 4.44 22.72 -6.50
CA GLY A 82 4.91 24.09 -6.41
C GLY A 82 6.32 24.18 -6.98
N LYS A 83 6.53 25.12 -7.92
CA LYS A 83 7.87 25.43 -8.43
C LYS A 83 8.79 25.70 -7.25
N ARG A 84 9.85 24.90 -7.11
CA ARG A 84 10.95 25.24 -6.21
C ARG A 84 11.68 26.44 -6.80
N LYS A 85 11.85 27.47 -5.97
CA LYS A 85 12.55 28.72 -6.26
C LYS A 85 14.05 28.48 -6.29
#